data_AF-K1TEM2-F1
#
_entry.id   AF-K1TEM2-F1
#
_cell.length_a   1.000
_cell.length_b   1.000
_cell.length_c   1.000
_cell.angle_alpha   90.00
_cell.angle_beta   90.00
_cell.angle_gamma   90.00
#
_symmetry.space_group_name_H-M   'P 1'
#
loop_
_entity.id
_entity.type
_entity.pdbx_description
1 polymer ?
#
loop_
_entity_poly.entity_id
_entity_poly.type
_entity_poly.pdbx_seq_one_letter_code
_entity_poly.pdbx_strand_id
1 'polypeptide(L)'
;RIPVRRIEPVPHRMQMREHGLVTIIDDAYNSNPVGSRAAVETLAMFDGIRILITPGMVELGDKEAEYNHKFGNYAADCCDYILLVGRRHTEPIREGVLEKGFPEEKCLVFDKLEEAVSYAYAIKGQGHKYILLENDLTDNY
;
A
#
# COMPACT_ATOMS: atom_id res chain seq x y z
N ARG A 1 41.81 1.25 13.86
CA ARG A 1 41.09 0.86 12.63
C ARG A 1 39.91 -0.02 13.06
N ILE A 2 38.71 0.57 13.17
CA ILE A 2 37.50 -0.14 13.61
C ILE A 2 36.96 -0.91 12.41
N PRO A 3 36.74 -2.23 12.49
CA PRO A 3 36.17 -2.98 11.38
C PRO A 3 34.70 -2.58 11.23
N VAL A 4 34.34 -2.20 10.00
CA VAL A 4 32.97 -1.93 9.57
C VAL A 4 32.17 -3.21 9.80
N ARG A 5 31.26 -3.19 10.78
CA ARG A 5 30.22 -4.22 10.90
C ARG A 5 29.45 -4.21 9.58
N ARG A 6 29.42 -5.37 8.91
CA ARG A 6 28.48 -5.64 7.82
C ARG A 6 27.09 -5.23 8.30
N ILE A 7 26.55 -4.18 7.72
CA ILE A 7 25.12 -3.94 7.75
C ILE A 7 24.56 -4.99 6.80
N GLU A 8 24.01 -6.06 7.36
CA GLU A 8 23.12 -6.92 6.60
C GLU A 8 21.95 -6.04 6.11
N PRO A 9 21.61 -6.04 4.81
CA PRO A 9 20.43 -5.33 4.35
C PRO A 9 19.23 -5.89 5.11
N VAL A 10 18.45 -5.01 5.74
CA VAL A 10 17.20 -5.37 6.40
C VAL A 10 16.37 -6.15 5.37
N PRO A 11 16.07 -7.44 5.61
CA PRO A 11 15.20 -8.19 4.71
C PRO A 11 13.89 -7.41 4.54
N HIS A 12 13.35 -7.38 3.31
CA HIS A 12 12.05 -6.78 2.96
C HIS A 12 11.95 -5.26 2.78
N ARG A 13 13.02 -4.60 2.30
CA ARG A 13 12.89 -3.26 1.72
C ARG A 13 12.76 -3.37 0.20
N MET A 14 11.55 -3.22 -0.33
CA MET A 14 11.24 -3.12 -1.76
C MET A 14 11.67 -4.33 -2.61
N GLN A 15 11.09 -5.52 -2.38
CA GLN A 15 11.24 -6.63 -3.32
C GLN A 15 10.32 -6.43 -4.53
N MET A 16 10.92 -6.35 -5.72
CA MET A 16 10.18 -6.35 -6.98
C MET A 16 10.05 -7.77 -7.50
N ARG A 17 8.82 -8.27 -7.66
CA ARG A 17 8.54 -9.55 -8.32
C ARG A 17 7.77 -9.29 -9.62
N GLU A 18 8.38 -9.65 -10.73
CA GLU A 18 7.77 -9.47 -12.05
C GLU A 18 7.10 -10.76 -12.52
N HIS A 19 5.86 -10.65 -13.00
CA HIS A 19 5.13 -11.73 -13.64
C HIS A 19 4.35 -11.21 -14.85
N GLY A 20 4.98 -11.31 -16.03
CA GLY A 20 4.41 -10.74 -17.25
C GLY A 20 4.29 -9.22 -17.16
N LEU A 21 3.06 -8.68 -17.34
CA LEU A 21 2.76 -7.25 -17.24
C LEU A 21 2.40 -6.81 -15.82
N VAL A 22 2.93 -7.48 -14.80
CA VAL A 22 2.68 -7.16 -13.39
C VAL A 22 3.99 -7.10 -12.64
N THR A 23 4.16 -6.05 -11.83
CA THR A 23 5.21 -5.92 -10.83
C THR A 23 4.54 -5.78 -9.47
N ILE A 24 4.89 -6.66 -8.53
CA ILE A 24 4.60 -6.46 -7.11
C ILE A 24 5.78 -5.71 -6.49
N ILE A 25 5.48 -4.66 -5.74
CA ILE A 25 6.37 -3.87 -4.91
C ILE A 25 5.99 -4.17 -3.46
N ASP A 26 6.86 -4.88 -2.74
CA ASP A 26 6.63 -5.27 -1.35
C ASP A 26 7.36 -4.30 -0.40
N ASP A 27 6.61 -3.41 0.27
CA ASP A 27 7.03 -2.51 1.37
C ASP A 27 6.23 -2.81 2.66
N ALA A 28 6.01 -4.10 2.93
CA ALA A 28 5.25 -4.60 4.08
C ALA A 28 5.71 -4.09 5.45
N TYR A 29 7.01 -3.80 5.60
CA TYR A 29 7.63 -3.58 6.91
C TYR A 29 7.56 -2.13 7.43
N ASN A 30 6.93 -1.22 6.67
CA ASN A 30 7.06 0.22 6.85
C ASN A 30 5.83 0.92 7.45
N SER A 31 5.41 0.57 8.67
CA SER A 31 4.17 1.10 9.29
C SER A 31 4.22 2.53 9.84
N ASN A 32 5.03 3.43 9.27
CA ASN A 32 5.11 4.82 9.75
C ASN A 32 4.61 5.85 8.71
N PRO A 33 4.09 7.01 9.16
CA PRO A 33 3.47 7.99 8.27
C PRO A 33 4.37 8.57 7.16
N VAL A 34 5.69 8.67 7.42
CA VAL A 34 6.64 9.19 6.44
C VAL A 34 6.91 8.14 5.37
N GLY A 35 7.07 6.89 5.80
CA GLY A 35 7.28 5.73 4.96
C GLY A 35 6.14 5.49 4.00
N SER A 36 4.92 5.33 4.51
CA SER A 36 3.76 5.02 3.67
C SER A 36 3.43 6.14 2.68
N ARG A 37 3.67 7.41 3.06
CA ARG A 37 3.59 8.53 2.11
C ARG A 37 4.62 8.39 0.98
N ALA A 38 5.88 8.16 1.31
CA ALA A 38 6.94 8.02 0.31
C ALA A 38 6.70 6.81 -0.60
N ALA A 39 6.10 5.73 -0.08
CA ALA A 39 5.75 4.54 -0.85
C ALA A 39 4.73 4.85 -1.95
N VAL A 40 3.62 5.53 -1.63
CA VAL A 40 2.61 5.91 -2.65
C VAL A 40 3.12 7.00 -3.60
N GLU A 41 3.94 7.95 -3.12
CA GLU A 41 4.61 8.93 -3.99
C GLU A 41 5.57 8.25 -4.98
N THR A 42 6.26 7.19 -4.56
CA THR A 42 7.11 6.37 -5.44
C THR A 42 6.26 5.58 -6.44
N LEU A 43 5.14 5.01 -6.00
CA LEU A 43 4.19 4.31 -6.89
C LEU A 43 3.67 5.24 -7.99
N ALA A 44 3.45 6.52 -7.68
CA ALA A 44 3.00 7.53 -8.64
C ALA A 44 4.00 7.78 -9.79
N MET A 45 5.28 7.40 -9.64
CA MET A 45 6.31 7.57 -10.66
C MET A 45 6.26 6.52 -11.76
N PHE A 46 5.51 5.43 -11.59
CA PHE A 46 5.43 4.36 -12.58
C PHE A 46 4.39 4.67 -13.66
N ASP A 47 4.74 4.39 -14.91
CA ASP A 47 3.83 4.50 -16.06
C ASP A 47 3.07 3.18 -16.25
N GLY A 48 1.82 3.15 -15.76
CA GLY A 48 0.98 1.97 -15.77
C GLY A 48 -0.20 2.10 -14.80
N ILE A 49 -0.84 0.98 -14.49
CA ILE A 49 -1.94 0.93 -13.52
C ILE A 49 -1.33 0.79 -12.12
N ARG A 50 -1.55 1.79 -11.28
CA ARG A 50 -0.98 1.91 -9.94
C ARG A 50 -2.00 1.45 -8.91
N ILE A 51 -1.68 0.36 -8.21
CA ILE A 51 -2.60 -0.32 -7.30
C ILE A 51 -1.96 -0.34 -5.92
N LEU A 52 -2.60 0.30 -4.95
CA LEU A 52 -2.23 0.18 -3.54
C LEU A 52 -3.05 -0.95 -2.90
N ILE A 53 -2.39 -1.81 -2.14
CA ILE A 53 -3.04 -2.76 -1.23
C ILE A 53 -2.48 -2.53 0.17
N THR A 54 -3.35 -2.28 1.14
CA THR A 54 -2.89 -1.97 2.49
C THR A 54 -3.96 -2.25 3.54
N PRO A 55 -3.58 -2.78 4.72
CA PRO A 55 -4.43 -2.74 5.90
C PRO A 55 -4.38 -1.38 6.61
N GLY A 56 -3.48 -0.48 6.23
CA GLY A 56 -3.24 0.75 6.96
C GLY A 56 -2.13 0.63 8.00
N MET A 57 -1.78 1.75 8.61
CA MET A 57 -0.80 1.79 9.69
C MET A 57 -1.45 1.40 11.02
N VAL A 58 -0.79 0.54 11.77
CA VAL A 58 -1.21 0.10 13.12
C VAL A 58 -0.23 0.58 14.19
N GLU A 59 -0.60 0.41 15.46
CA GLU A 59 0.24 0.66 16.64
C GLU A 59 0.65 2.14 16.83
N LEU A 60 -0.13 3.07 16.25
CA LEU A 60 0.12 4.52 16.36
C LEU A 60 -0.67 5.19 17.51
N GLY A 61 -1.37 4.40 18.32
CA GLY A 61 -2.17 4.87 19.45
C GLY A 61 -3.25 5.86 19.01
N ASP A 62 -3.43 6.94 19.77
CA ASP A 62 -4.49 7.94 19.54
C ASP A 62 -4.40 8.67 18.18
N LYS A 63 -3.25 8.60 17.50
CA LYS A 63 -3.01 9.26 16.21
C LYS A 63 -3.25 8.36 15.01
N GLU A 64 -3.55 7.08 15.22
CA GLU A 64 -3.70 6.09 14.16
C GLU A 64 -4.75 6.51 13.12
N ALA A 65 -5.95 6.89 13.58
CA ALA A 65 -7.01 7.35 12.69
C ALA A 65 -6.61 8.61 11.89
N GLU A 66 -5.97 9.58 12.54
CA GLU A 66 -5.50 10.81 11.89
C GLU A 66 -4.47 10.51 10.79
N TYR A 67 -3.50 9.65 11.08
CA TYR A 67 -2.47 9.30 10.10
C TYR A 67 -3.02 8.46 8.96
N ASN A 68 -3.92 7.51 9.24
CA ASN A 68 -4.57 6.70 8.22
C ASN A 68 -5.48 7.55 7.32
N HIS A 69 -6.20 8.53 7.87
CA HIS A 69 -6.96 9.50 7.08
C HIS A 69 -6.07 10.33 6.15
N LYS A 70 -4.96 10.86 6.66
CA LYS A 70 -3.95 11.55 5.83
C LYS A 70 -3.34 10.63 4.78
N PHE A 71 -3.09 9.37 5.12
CA PHE A 71 -2.58 8.39 4.18
C PHE A 71 -3.55 8.12 3.02
N GLY A 72 -4.85 8.00 3.33
CA GLY A 72 -5.89 7.90 2.30
C GLY A 72 -5.88 9.09 1.33
N ASN A 73 -5.72 10.32 1.85
CA ASN A 73 -5.60 11.52 1.03
C ASN A 73 -4.40 11.45 0.06
N TYR A 74 -3.22 11.05 0.54
CA TYR A 74 -2.03 10.91 -0.31
C TYR A 74 -2.19 9.79 -1.35
N ALA A 75 -2.76 8.65 -0.94
CA ALA A 75 -2.99 7.51 -1.83
C ALA A 75 -3.93 7.88 -2.99
N ALA A 76 -4.98 8.65 -2.72
CA ALA A 76 -5.94 9.10 -3.75
C ALA A 76 -5.30 9.96 -4.85
N ASP A 77 -4.26 10.74 -4.51
CA ASP A 77 -3.52 11.55 -5.49
C ASP A 77 -2.53 10.70 -6.32
N CYS A 78 -2.14 9.52 -5.84
CA CYS A 78 -1.03 8.74 -6.37
C CYS A 78 -1.45 7.45 -7.09
N CYS A 79 -2.62 6.90 -6.77
CA CYS A 79 -3.03 5.56 -7.19
C CYS A 79 -4.19 5.60 -8.21
N ASP A 80 -4.35 4.52 -8.97
CA ASP A 80 -5.53 4.30 -9.82
C ASP A 80 -6.57 3.41 -9.13
N TYR A 81 -6.09 2.51 -8.26
CA TYR A 81 -6.92 1.64 -7.41
C TYR A 81 -6.35 1.59 -6.00
N ILE A 82 -7.25 1.55 -5.01
CA ILE A 82 -6.89 1.44 -3.59
C ILE A 82 -7.70 0.29 -3.00
N LEU A 83 -7.01 -0.78 -2.63
CA LEU A 83 -7.61 -2.00 -2.08
C LEU A 83 -7.27 -2.09 -0.60
N LEU A 84 -8.25 -1.81 0.24
CA LEU A 84 -8.13 -1.79 1.69
C LEU A 84 -8.37 -3.19 2.25
N VAL A 85 -7.58 -3.61 3.24
CA VAL A 85 -7.72 -4.91 3.91
C VAL A 85 -8.10 -4.69 5.37
N GLY A 86 -9.24 -5.23 5.79
CA GLY A 86 -9.75 -5.08 7.15
C GLY A 86 -10.70 -3.88 7.30
N ARG A 87 -12.00 -4.16 7.16
CA ARG A 87 -13.06 -3.13 7.04
C ARG A 87 -13.06 -2.07 8.15
N ARG A 88 -12.95 -2.49 9.41
CA ARG A 88 -13.11 -1.55 10.54
C ARG A 88 -11.92 -0.64 10.73
N HIS A 89 -10.72 -1.16 10.52
CA HIS A 89 -9.48 -0.42 10.79
C HIS A 89 -9.13 0.52 9.63
N THR A 90 -9.52 0.18 8.40
CA THR A 90 -9.25 0.99 7.20
C THR A 90 -10.28 2.09 6.94
N GLU A 91 -11.34 2.23 7.75
CA GLU A 91 -12.37 3.26 7.55
C GLU A 91 -11.79 4.68 7.49
N PRO A 92 -10.85 5.10 8.37
CA PRO A 92 -10.24 6.43 8.25
C PRO A 92 -9.50 6.63 6.93
N ILE A 93 -8.85 5.59 6.38
CA ILE A 93 -8.19 5.66 5.07
C ILE A 93 -9.25 5.88 3.99
N ARG A 94 -10.33 5.09 4.02
CA ARG A 94 -11.43 5.21 3.05
C ARG A 94 -12.06 6.59 3.08
N GLU A 95 -12.30 7.15 4.26
CA GLU A 95 -12.78 8.53 4.41
C GLU A 95 -11.83 9.53 3.72
N GLY A 96 -10.54 9.48 4.02
CA GLY A 96 -9.54 10.35 3.39
C GLY A 96 -9.41 10.17 1.88
N VAL A 97 -9.59 8.94 1.37
CA VAL A 97 -9.63 8.65 -0.08
C VAL A 97 -10.85 9.31 -0.73
N LEU A 98 -12.03 9.14 -0.15
CA LEU A 98 -13.29 9.63 -0.73
C LEU A 98 -13.41 11.15 -0.65
N GLU A 99 -12.86 11.80 0.38
CA GLU A 99 -12.80 13.27 0.50
C GLU A 99 -12.07 13.93 -0.68
N LYS A 100 -11.12 13.22 -1.29
CA LYS A 100 -10.37 13.65 -2.48
C LYS A 100 -11.13 13.48 -3.79
N GLY A 101 -12.37 12.97 -3.73
CA GLY A 101 -13.18 12.69 -4.92
C GLY A 101 -12.71 11.44 -5.68
N PHE A 102 -11.98 10.54 -5.02
CA PHE A 102 -11.56 9.29 -5.62
C PHE A 102 -12.78 8.41 -5.95
N PRO A 103 -12.84 7.73 -7.12
CA PRO A 103 -13.99 6.92 -7.49
C PRO A 103 -14.20 5.76 -6.50
N GLU A 104 -15.39 5.68 -5.90
CA GLU A 104 -15.71 4.67 -4.89
C GLU A 104 -15.59 3.24 -5.47
N GLU A 105 -15.90 3.06 -6.75
CA GLU A 105 -15.75 1.77 -7.45
C GLU A 105 -14.29 1.30 -7.60
N LYS A 106 -13.32 2.19 -7.32
CA LYS A 106 -11.87 1.89 -7.34
C LYS A 106 -11.24 1.90 -5.94
N CYS A 107 -12.00 2.25 -4.90
CA CYS A 107 -11.61 2.13 -3.50
C CYS A 107 -12.40 1.00 -2.85
N LEU A 108 -11.85 -0.21 -2.85
CA LEU A 108 -12.54 -1.43 -2.46
C LEU A 108 -11.98 -1.97 -1.16
N VAL A 109 -12.84 -2.60 -0.36
CA VAL A 109 -12.47 -3.14 0.95
C VAL A 109 -12.65 -4.65 0.96
N PHE A 110 -11.61 -5.36 1.40
CA PHE A 110 -11.53 -6.81 1.47
C PHE A 110 -11.32 -7.26 2.91
N ASP A 111 -11.71 -8.50 3.21
CA ASP A 111 -11.48 -9.07 4.54
C ASP A 111 -10.08 -9.69 4.64
N LYS A 112 -9.49 -10.10 3.51
CA LYS A 112 -8.17 -10.76 3.44
C LYS A 112 -7.28 -10.20 2.34
N LEU A 113 -5.96 -10.27 2.57
CA LEU A 113 -4.96 -9.81 1.61
C LEU A 113 -5.03 -10.57 0.30
N GLU A 114 -5.23 -11.89 0.33
CA GLU A 114 -5.26 -12.72 -0.87
C GLU A 114 -6.42 -12.36 -1.79
N GLU A 115 -7.55 -11.93 -1.22
CA GLU A 115 -8.71 -11.46 -1.98
C GLU A 115 -8.39 -10.15 -2.71
N ALA A 116 -7.75 -9.20 -2.03
CA ALA A 116 -7.31 -7.95 -2.60
C ALA A 116 -6.26 -8.17 -3.71
N VAL A 117 -5.27 -9.05 -3.46
CA VAL A 117 -4.24 -9.41 -4.44
C VAL A 117 -4.87 -10.08 -5.67
N SER A 118 -5.77 -11.04 -5.47
CA SER A 118 -6.50 -11.70 -6.56
C SER A 118 -7.30 -10.70 -7.39
N TYR A 119 -7.99 -9.75 -6.73
CA TYR A 119 -8.68 -8.66 -7.41
C TYR A 119 -7.72 -7.78 -8.23
N ALA A 120 -6.59 -7.38 -7.66
CA ALA A 120 -5.57 -6.58 -8.36
C ALA A 120 -5.05 -7.28 -9.63
N TYR A 121 -4.84 -8.61 -9.57
CA TYR A 121 -4.51 -9.41 -10.74
C TYR A 121 -5.65 -9.49 -11.77
N ALA A 122 -6.90 -9.48 -11.32
CA ALA A 122 -8.07 -9.53 -12.18
C ALA A 122 -8.46 -8.18 -12.82
N ILE A 123 -7.96 -7.04 -12.30
CA ILE A 123 -8.18 -5.71 -12.89
C ILE A 123 -7.76 -5.76 -14.36
N LYS A 124 -8.73 -5.48 -15.24
CA LYS A 124 -8.56 -5.38 -16.67
C LYS A 124 -8.12 -3.96 -17.02
N GLY A 125 -7.08 -3.86 -17.82
CA GLY A 125 -6.62 -2.60 -18.38
C GLY A 125 -5.49 -2.86 -19.36
N GLN A 126 -5.18 -1.87 -20.19
CA GLN A 126 -4.01 -1.91 -21.04
C GLN A 126 -2.82 -1.34 -20.25
N GLY A 127 -1.64 -1.95 -20.39
CA GLY A 127 -0.42 -1.50 -19.74
C GLY A 127 0.03 -2.39 -18.58
N HIS A 128 1.18 -2.01 -18.02
CA HIS A 128 1.81 -2.71 -16.89
C HIS A 128 1.09 -2.38 -15.59
N LYS A 129 0.95 -3.35 -14.68
CA LYS A 129 0.36 -3.16 -13.36
C LYS A 129 1.44 -3.12 -12.30
N TYR A 130 1.42 -2.08 -11.47
CA TYR A 130 2.31 -1.93 -10.34
C TYR A 130 1.48 -2.05 -9.08
N ILE A 131 1.67 -3.15 -8.34
CA ILE A 131 0.93 -3.48 -7.13
C ILE A 131 1.85 -3.21 -5.94
N LEU A 132 1.56 -2.17 -5.17
CA LEU A 132 2.24 -1.88 -3.92
C LEU A 132 1.53 -2.60 -2.77
N LEU A 133 2.23 -3.50 -2.09
CA LEU A 133 1.83 -4.07 -0.81
C LEU A 133 2.47 -3.22 0.29
N GLU A 134 1.66 -2.48 1.02
CA GLU A 134 2.11 -1.51 2.01
C GLU A 134 1.54 -1.83 3.38
N ASN A 135 2.38 -1.79 4.41
CA ASN A 135 1.99 -2.09 5.80
C ASN A 135 1.46 -3.50 6.03
N ASP A 136 1.87 -4.47 5.20
CA ASP A 136 1.44 -5.85 5.36
C ASP A 136 1.91 -6.41 6.72
N LEU A 137 0.93 -6.73 7.56
CA LEU A 137 1.13 -7.47 8.78
C LEU A 137 1.15 -8.94 8.38
N THR A 138 2.33 -9.45 7.97
CA THR A 138 2.51 -10.88 7.72
C THR A 138 1.92 -11.67 8.89
N ASP A 139 0.89 -12.48 8.63
CA ASP A 139 0.10 -13.30 9.56
C ASP A 139 0.81 -13.69 10.87
N ASN A 140 0.79 -12.78 11.85
CA ASN A 140 1.30 -13.03 13.20
C ASN A 140 0.33 -12.53 14.27
N TYR A 141 -0.98 -12.67 14.02
CA TYR A 141 -2.01 -12.70 15.07
C TYR A 141 -3.04 -13.79 14.82
#